data_AF-A0A6M2D9H1-F1
#
_entry.id   AF-A0A6M2D9H1-F1
#
_cell.length_a   1.000
_cell.length_b   1.000
_cell.length_c   1.000
_cell.angle_alpha   90.00
_cell.angle_beta   90.00
_cell.angle_gamma   90.00
#
_symmetry.space_group_name_H-M   'P 1'
#
loop_
_entity.id
_entity.type
_entity.pdbx_description
1 polymer ?
#
loop_
_entity_poly.entity_id
_entity_poly.type
_entity_poly.pdbx_seq_one_letter_code
_entity_poly.pdbx_strand_id
1 'polypeptide(L)'
;GHYGRAVVHSIITRKVTITGYDLSDYRQCLKRWNAAMYSMYNQCQQLGPSICMPVYYEQLVLHPKPWLQRILAFLDVPWNDSVLHHEQIINQSGISLSKLERSTDQVIKPINLEALSKWVGQIPEDVVRDMAKVAPMLSELGYDPMANPPNYGRPDSFVLNNTLQIKRETAEWRARELELAQHRDAIRRGAIRRKVEEDAFIRTPTP
;
A
#
# COMPACT_ATOMS: atom_id res chain seq x y z
N GLY A 1 14.97 -3.21 5.22
CA GLY A 1 14.40 -3.47 6.55
C GLY A 1 12.87 -3.53 6.64
N HIS A 2 12.03 -3.12 5.68
CA HIS A 2 10.95 -2.21 6.12
C HIS A 2 9.53 -2.52 5.67
N TYR A 3 9.30 -3.29 4.60
CA TYR A 3 7.95 -3.52 4.08
C TYR A 3 6.96 -4.03 5.14
N GLY A 4 7.35 -4.98 6.00
CA GLY A 4 6.46 -5.46 7.07
C GLY A 4 6.08 -4.39 8.10
N ARG A 5 7.04 -3.54 8.47
CA ARG A 5 6.84 -2.42 9.40
C ARG A 5 5.93 -1.36 8.80
N ALA A 6 6.17 -0.99 7.54
CA ALA A 6 5.36 -0.03 6.79
C ALA A 6 3.94 -0.53 6.56
N VAL A 7 3.78 -1.80 6.17
CA VAL A 7 2.49 -2.45 5.92
C VAL A 7 1.66 -2.52 7.20
N VAL A 8 2.23 -3.02 8.31
CA VAL A 8 1.51 -3.11 9.59
C VAL A 8 1.10 -1.73 10.09
N HIS A 9 2.00 -0.74 10.03
CA HIS A 9 1.66 0.62 10.41
C HIS A 9 0.52 1.19 9.54
N SER A 10 0.54 0.92 8.22
CA SER A 10 -0.54 1.33 7.31
C SER A 10 -1.87 0.67 7.65
N ILE A 11 -1.87 -0.63 7.98
CA ILE A 11 -3.06 -1.40 8.36
C ILE A 11 -3.69 -0.83 9.64
N ILE A 12 -2.86 -0.61 10.67
CA ILE A 12 -3.27 -0.07 11.97
C ILE A 12 -3.81 1.35 11.83
N THR A 13 -3.04 2.26 11.23
CA THR A 13 -3.43 3.68 11.15
C THR A 13 -4.65 3.92 10.27
N ARG A 14 -4.82 3.15 9.20
CA ARG A 14 -5.98 3.28 8.30
C ARG A 14 -7.17 2.43 8.71
N LYS A 15 -7.06 1.67 9.79
CA LYS A 15 -8.08 0.72 10.26
C LYS A 15 -8.54 -0.21 9.14
N VAL A 16 -7.59 -0.80 8.42
CA VAL A 16 -7.85 -1.79 7.36
C VAL A 16 -8.19 -3.10 8.06
N THR A 17 -9.46 -3.49 8.04
CA THR A 17 -9.91 -4.71 8.71
C THR A 17 -9.45 -5.94 7.94
N ILE A 18 -8.58 -6.75 8.55
CA ILE A 18 -8.13 -8.04 8.02
C ILE A 18 -8.51 -9.10 9.06
N THR A 19 -9.17 -10.17 8.64
CA THR A 19 -9.60 -11.24 9.54
C THR A 19 -8.40 -11.78 10.32
N GLY A 20 -8.51 -11.79 11.65
CA GLY A 20 -7.47 -12.29 12.55
C GLY A 20 -6.35 -11.31 12.88
N TYR A 21 -6.42 -10.05 12.44
CA TYR A 21 -5.55 -8.96 12.87
C TYR A 21 -6.22 -8.14 13.98
N ASP A 22 -5.53 -8.00 15.10
CA ASP A 22 -5.83 -7.04 16.16
C ASP A 22 -5.09 -5.73 15.87
N LEU A 23 -5.86 -4.74 15.41
CA LEU A 23 -5.34 -3.43 15.02
C LEU A 23 -4.83 -2.59 16.20
N SER A 24 -5.02 -3.04 17.44
CA SER A 24 -4.45 -2.40 18.62
C SER A 24 -3.07 -2.97 19.00
N ASP A 25 -2.65 -4.10 18.42
CA ASP A 25 -1.41 -4.80 18.75
C ASP A 25 -0.47 -4.90 17.53
N TYR A 26 0.57 -4.04 17.52
CA TYR A 26 1.63 -4.06 16.51
C TYR A 26 2.36 -5.40 16.44
N ARG A 27 2.60 -6.05 17.58
CA ARG A 27 3.34 -7.31 17.65
C ARG A 27 2.53 -8.43 17.02
N GLN A 28 1.24 -8.51 17.34
CA GLN A 28 0.37 -9.51 16.73
C GLN A 28 0.22 -9.27 15.23
N CYS A 29 0.02 -8.01 14.80
CA CYS A 29 -0.04 -7.66 13.39
C CYS A 29 1.25 -8.04 12.63
N LEU A 30 2.43 -7.80 13.21
CA LEU A 30 3.71 -8.19 12.60
C LEU A 30 3.89 -9.71 12.52
N LYS A 31 3.49 -10.47 13.55
CA LYS A 31 3.52 -11.94 13.49
C LYS A 31 2.61 -12.49 12.40
N ARG A 32 1.41 -11.91 12.26
CA ARG A 32 0.45 -12.28 11.21
C ARG A 32 0.98 -11.94 9.82
N TRP A 33 1.55 -10.74 9.65
CA TRP A 33 2.22 -10.33 8.42
C TRP A 33 3.34 -11.29 8.06
N ASN A 34 4.19 -11.65 9.04
CA ASN A 34 5.30 -12.58 8.84
C ASN A 34 4.81 -13.95 8.34
N ALA A 35 3.78 -14.51 8.99
CA ALA A 35 3.23 -15.81 8.60
C ALA A 35 2.62 -15.78 7.18
N ALA A 36 1.88 -14.72 6.84
CA ALA A 36 1.30 -14.55 5.51
C ALA A 36 2.40 -14.40 4.44
N MET A 37 3.41 -13.56 4.70
CA MET A 37 4.53 -13.36 3.78
C MET A 37 5.36 -14.62 3.58
N TYR A 38 5.64 -15.37 4.64
CA TYR A 38 6.34 -16.66 4.54
C TYR A 38 5.61 -17.60 3.58
N SER A 39 4.29 -17.75 3.74
CA SER A 39 3.48 -18.62 2.87
C SER A 39 3.49 -18.13 1.42
N MET A 40 3.23 -16.84 1.18
CA MET A 40 3.22 -16.27 -0.16
C MET A 40 4.58 -16.35 -0.85
N TYR A 41 5.65 -16.03 -0.13
CA TYR A 41 7.01 -16.06 -0.66
C TYR A 41 7.43 -17.48 -1.01
N ASN A 42 7.17 -18.46 -0.14
CA ASN A 42 7.50 -19.85 -0.43
C ASN A 42 6.72 -20.41 -1.62
N GLN A 43 5.43 -20.10 -1.74
CA GLN A 43 4.65 -20.48 -2.92
C GLN A 43 5.22 -19.85 -4.19
N CYS A 44 5.59 -18.56 -4.14
CA CYS A 44 6.23 -17.87 -5.24
C CYS A 44 7.56 -18.54 -5.66
N GLN A 45 8.40 -18.91 -4.70
CA GLN A 45 9.66 -19.62 -4.95
C GLN A 45 9.41 -21.00 -5.59
N GLN A 46 8.41 -21.74 -5.12
CA GLN A 46 8.06 -23.07 -5.65
C GLN A 46 7.56 -23.02 -7.11
N LEU A 47 6.83 -21.97 -7.48
CA LEU A 47 6.36 -21.77 -8.85
C LEU A 47 7.49 -21.41 -9.82
N GLY A 48 8.62 -20.92 -9.30
CA GLY A 48 9.78 -20.56 -10.09
C GLY A 48 9.70 -19.17 -10.75
N PRO A 49 10.85 -18.66 -11.23
CA PRO A 49 11.00 -17.26 -11.65
C PRO A 49 10.31 -16.91 -12.96
N SER A 50 9.82 -17.90 -13.72
CA SER A 50 9.01 -17.69 -14.93
C SER A 50 7.53 -17.48 -14.63
N ILE A 51 7.07 -17.85 -13.43
CA ILE A 51 5.66 -17.79 -13.04
C ILE A 51 5.43 -16.76 -11.93
N CYS A 52 6.39 -16.58 -11.03
CA CYS A 52 6.26 -15.60 -9.95
C CYS A 52 7.51 -14.72 -9.82
N MET A 53 7.29 -13.40 -9.79
CA MET A 53 8.33 -12.40 -9.62
C MET A 53 8.09 -11.61 -8.33
N PRO A 54 8.97 -11.72 -7.31
CA PRO A 54 8.95 -10.82 -6.17
C PRO A 54 9.29 -9.38 -6.60
N VAL A 55 8.43 -8.43 -6.23
CA VAL A 55 8.63 -6.98 -6.48
C VAL A 55 8.78 -6.26 -5.14
N TYR A 56 9.92 -5.61 -4.96
CA TYR A 56 10.23 -4.85 -3.75
C TYR A 56 9.68 -3.44 -3.89
N TYR A 57 8.66 -3.10 -3.10
CA TYR A 57 7.98 -1.81 -3.18
C TYR A 57 8.94 -0.62 -3.07
N GLU A 58 9.87 -0.66 -2.14
CA GLU A 58 10.84 0.42 -1.91
C GLU A 58 11.74 0.61 -3.13
N GLN A 59 12.16 -0.48 -3.76
CA GLN A 59 12.98 -0.42 -4.98
C GLN A 59 12.18 0.05 -6.18
N LEU A 60 10.91 -0.34 -6.29
CA LEU A 60 9.98 0.15 -7.31
C LEU A 60 9.73 1.66 -7.15
N VAL A 61 9.59 2.15 -5.91
CA VAL A 61 9.39 3.60 -5.66
C VAL A 61 10.66 4.40 -5.93
N LEU A 62 11.83 3.88 -5.56
CA LEU A 62 13.11 4.57 -5.76
C LEU A 62 13.55 4.57 -7.23
N HIS A 63 13.34 3.45 -7.92
CA HIS A 63 13.82 3.17 -9.27
C HIS A 63 12.70 2.63 -10.17
N PRO A 64 11.61 3.39 -10.36
CA PRO A 64 10.41 2.91 -11.03
C PRO A 64 10.62 2.49 -12.48
N LYS A 65 11.41 3.23 -13.27
CA LYS A 65 11.65 2.89 -14.67
C LYS A 65 12.29 1.50 -14.85
N PRO A 66 13.46 1.18 -14.27
CA PRO A 66 14.06 -0.14 -14.43
C PRO A 66 13.19 -1.27 -13.86
N TRP A 67 12.46 -1.03 -12.76
CA TRP A 67 11.56 -2.04 -12.21
C TRP A 67 10.33 -2.29 -13.07
N LEU A 68 9.67 -1.24 -13.57
CA LEU A 68 8.51 -1.39 -14.46
C LEU A 68 8.91 -2.02 -15.80
N GLN A 69 10.09 -1.68 -16.34
CA GLN A 69 10.63 -2.38 -17.51
C GLN A 69 10.80 -3.88 -17.25
N ARG A 70 11.35 -4.25 -16.08
CA ARG A 70 11.51 -5.66 -15.70
C ARG A 70 10.16 -6.36 -15.50
N ILE A 71 9.20 -5.70 -14.86
CA ILE A 71 7.85 -6.25 -14.63
C ILE A 71 7.11 -6.47 -15.95
N LEU A 72 7.12 -5.49 -16.85
CA LEU A 72 6.46 -5.60 -18.15
C LEU A 72 7.11 -6.69 -19.02
N ALA A 73 8.44 -6.79 -19.00
CA ALA A 73 9.15 -7.87 -19.68
C ALA A 73 8.80 -9.26 -19.09
N PHE A 74 8.67 -9.37 -17.77
CA PHE A 74 8.22 -10.59 -17.11
C PHE A 74 6.79 -10.99 -17.51
N LEU A 75 5.91 -10.01 -17.75
CA LEU A 75 4.52 -10.21 -18.16
C LEU A 75 4.33 -10.34 -19.68
N ASP A 76 5.40 -10.25 -20.47
CA ASP A 76 5.36 -10.19 -21.94
C ASP A 76 4.47 -9.04 -22.48
N VAL A 77 4.57 -7.87 -21.86
CA VAL A 77 3.85 -6.66 -22.24
C VAL A 77 4.83 -5.62 -22.79
N PRO A 78 4.55 -4.97 -23.93
CA PRO A 78 5.43 -3.95 -24.49
C PRO A 78 5.54 -2.73 -23.56
N TRP A 79 6.72 -2.12 -23.52
CA TRP A 79 6.97 -0.91 -22.75
C TRP A 79 6.13 0.27 -23.26
N ASN A 80 5.60 1.08 -22.33
CA ASN A 80 4.98 2.36 -22.60
C ASN A 80 5.34 3.35 -21.49
N ASP A 81 5.83 4.54 -21.82
CA ASP A 81 6.22 5.56 -20.84
C ASP A 81 5.06 6.00 -19.93
N SER A 82 3.81 5.79 -20.36
CA SER A 82 2.61 6.10 -19.59
C SER A 82 2.56 5.42 -18.21
N VAL A 83 3.25 4.28 -18.04
CA VAL A 83 3.32 3.57 -16.74
C VAL A 83 4.05 4.35 -15.64
N LEU A 84 4.85 5.36 -16.01
CA LEU A 84 5.51 6.27 -15.06
C LEU A 84 4.63 7.46 -14.66
N HIS A 85 3.50 7.65 -15.37
CA HIS A 85 2.64 8.83 -15.30
C HIS A 85 1.17 8.45 -15.01
N HIS A 86 0.96 7.43 -14.17
CA HIS A 86 -0.36 6.93 -13.82
C HIS A 86 -1.32 8.02 -13.32
N GLU A 87 -0.80 9.04 -12.61
CA GLU A 87 -1.56 10.18 -12.09
C GLU A 87 -2.26 11.01 -13.18
N GLN A 88 -1.74 11.00 -14.40
CA GLN A 88 -2.29 11.72 -15.54
C GLN A 88 -3.46 10.96 -16.20
N ILE A 89 -3.50 9.65 -16.02
CA ILE A 89 -4.38 8.72 -16.75
C ILE A 89 -5.60 8.33 -15.93
N ILE A 90 -5.51 8.38 -14.59
CA ILE A 90 -6.60 8.06 -13.65
C ILE A 90 -7.91 8.83 -13.97
N ASN A 91 -7.82 10.00 -14.61
CA ASN A 91 -8.98 10.81 -14.98
C ASN A 91 -9.36 10.76 -16.47
N GLN A 92 -8.57 10.11 -17.33
CA GLN A 92 -8.69 10.23 -18.80
C GLN A 92 -9.18 8.95 -19.50
N SER A 93 -8.78 7.75 -19.06
CA SER A 93 -9.00 6.55 -19.89
C SER A 93 -8.85 5.20 -19.15
N GLY A 94 -9.89 4.80 -18.42
CA GLY A 94 -10.15 3.37 -18.16
C GLY A 94 -9.51 2.73 -16.92
N ILE A 95 -8.64 3.41 -16.17
CA ILE A 95 -8.24 2.94 -14.82
C ILE A 95 -9.35 3.35 -13.85
N SER A 96 -10.35 2.49 -13.69
CA SER A 96 -11.40 2.66 -12.68
C SER A 96 -10.80 2.37 -11.30
N LEU A 97 -10.21 3.38 -10.65
CA LEU A 97 -9.93 3.28 -9.23
C LEU A 97 -11.27 3.20 -8.51
N SER A 98 -11.48 2.10 -7.78
CA SER A 98 -12.63 2.00 -6.90
C SER A 98 -12.57 3.15 -5.90
N LYS A 99 -13.55 4.06 -5.98
CA LYS A 99 -13.69 5.19 -5.05
C LYS A 99 -13.85 4.75 -3.59
N LEU A 100 -14.10 3.45 -3.36
CA LEU A 100 -14.24 2.83 -2.05
C LEU A 100 -12.94 2.21 -1.52
N GLU A 101 -11.90 2.05 -2.34
CA GLU A 101 -10.62 1.50 -1.90
C GLU A 101 -9.84 2.49 -1.01
N ARG A 102 -9.18 1.96 0.02
CA ARG A 102 -8.42 2.76 1.01
C ARG A 102 -7.05 3.24 0.52
N SER A 103 -6.67 2.86 -0.69
CA SER A 103 -5.39 3.24 -1.32
C SER A 103 -5.57 4.33 -2.38
N THR A 104 -6.81 4.63 -2.78
CA THR A 104 -7.15 5.55 -3.87
C THR A 104 -6.61 6.97 -3.63
N ASP A 105 -6.58 7.42 -2.38
CA ASP A 105 -6.02 8.72 -1.96
C ASP A 105 -4.50 8.83 -2.19
N GLN A 106 -3.79 7.72 -2.25
CA GLN A 106 -2.34 7.69 -2.45
C GLN A 106 -1.95 7.48 -3.91
N VAL A 107 -2.75 6.72 -4.64
CA VAL A 107 -2.50 6.36 -6.04
C VAL A 107 -2.80 7.53 -6.99
N ILE A 108 -3.52 8.57 -6.53
CA ILE A 108 -3.71 9.81 -7.31
C ILE A 108 -2.46 10.70 -7.36
N LYS A 109 -1.48 10.46 -6.48
CA LYS A 109 -0.23 11.24 -6.46
C LYS A 109 0.78 10.58 -7.39
N PRO A 110 1.66 11.36 -8.04
CA PRO A 110 2.77 10.78 -8.79
C PRO A 110 3.68 9.96 -7.86
N ILE A 111 4.47 9.05 -8.44
CA ILE A 111 5.40 8.20 -7.68
C ILE A 111 6.32 9.08 -6.82
N ASN A 112 6.32 8.85 -5.50
CA ASN A 112 6.97 9.72 -4.51
C ASN A 112 7.42 8.93 -3.26
N LEU A 113 8.21 9.59 -2.40
CA LEU A 113 8.86 8.96 -1.25
C LEU A 113 8.08 9.07 0.07
N GLU A 114 6.93 9.75 0.11
CA GLU A 114 6.25 10.06 1.38
C GLU A 114 5.87 8.79 2.17
N ALA A 115 5.48 7.72 1.48
CA ALA A 115 5.01 6.49 2.11
C ALA A 115 6.13 5.67 2.77
N LEU A 116 7.38 5.83 2.31
CA LEU A 116 8.50 4.99 2.74
C LEU A 116 8.85 5.20 4.23
N SER A 117 8.71 6.40 4.76
CA SER A 117 9.19 6.74 6.11
C SER A 117 8.09 6.98 7.14
N LYS A 118 6.80 6.90 6.78
CA LYS A 118 5.68 7.24 7.70
C LYS A 118 5.62 6.40 8.97
N TRP A 119 6.10 5.16 8.92
CA TRP A 119 6.07 4.24 10.05
C TRP A 119 7.21 4.46 11.07
N VAL A 120 8.27 5.19 10.69
CA VAL A 120 9.45 5.37 11.55
C VAL A 120 9.04 6.13 12.81
N GLY A 121 9.40 5.59 13.98
CA GLY A 121 9.04 6.14 15.29
C GLY A 121 7.61 5.83 15.75
N GLN A 122 6.83 5.07 14.98
CA GLN A 122 5.43 4.74 15.31
C GLN A 122 5.27 3.34 15.93
N ILE A 123 6.31 2.52 15.87
CA ILE A 123 6.30 1.15 16.40
C ILE A 123 6.78 1.18 17.86
N PRO A 124 6.05 0.55 18.80
CA PRO A 124 6.47 0.47 20.20
C PRO A 124 7.89 -0.09 20.37
N GLU A 125 8.65 0.47 21.30
CA GLU A 125 10.08 0.13 21.50
C GLU A 125 10.30 -1.34 21.83
N ASP A 126 9.41 -1.96 22.60
CA ASP A 126 9.48 -3.38 22.94
C ASP A 126 9.37 -4.28 21.70
N VAL A 127 8.54 -3.86 20.73
CA VAL A 127 8.36 -4.55 19.45
C VAL A 127 9.56 -4.33 18.54
N VAL A 128 10.12 -3.12 18.52
CA VAL A 128 11.35 -2.81 17.77
C VAL A 128 12.51 -3.66 18.29
N ARG A 129 12.69 -3.76 19.61
CA ARG A 129 13.72 -4.59 20.24
C ARG A 129 13.59 -6.07 19.85
N ASP A 130 12.37 -6.56 19.74
CA ASP A 130 12.09 -7.97 19.41
C ASP A 130 11.88 -8.21 17.91
N MET A 131 12.13 -7.23 17.04
CA MET A 131 11.72 -7.24 15.62
C MET A 131 12.18 -8.49 14.87
N ALA A 132 13.43 -8.91 15.04
CA ALA A 132 13.97 -10.11 14.40
C ALA A 132 13.25 -11.40 14.84
N LYS A 133 12.78 -11.47 16.08
CA LYS A 133 12.02 -12.62 16.61
C LYS A 133 10.56 -12.57 16.17
N VAL A 134 9.99 -11.38 16.08
CA VAL A 134 8.58 -11.14 15.72
C VAL A 134 8.36 -11.35 14.22
N ALA A 135 9.31 -10.92 13.40
CA ALA A 135 9.19 -10.89 11.94
C ALA A 135 10.49 -11.35 11.23
N PRO A 136 10.89 -12.63 11.37
CA PRO A 136 12.11 -13.16 10.74
C PRO A 136 12.13 -13.06 9.21
N MET A 137 10.96 -13.02 8.55
CA MET A 137 10.84 -12.82 7.10
C MET A 137 11.46 -11.50 6.62
N LEU A 138 11.68 -10.53 7.51
CA LEU A 138 12.46 -9.36 7.15
C LEU A 138 13.85 -9.79 6.65
N SER A 139 14.60 -10.51 7.47
CA SER A 139 15.95 -10.95 7.09
C SER A 139 15.95 -11.79 5.82
N GLU A 140 15.00 -12.72 5.68
CA GLU A 140 14.84 -13.57 4.48
C GLU A 140 14.61 -12.76 3.18
N LEU A 141 13.92 -11.63 3.29
CA LEU A 141 13.66 -10.71 2.18
C LEU A 141 14.79 -9.66 2.00
N GLY A 142 15.95 -9.86 2.63
CA GLY A 142 17.10 -8.95 2.54
C GLY A 142 16.95 -7.67 3.36
N TYR A 143 16.06 -7.67 4.35
CA TYR A 143 15.74 -6.51 5.16
C TYR A 143 16.36 -6.62 6.57
N ASP A 144 17.24 -5.68 6.92
CA ASP A 144 17.76 -5.57 8.29
C ASP A 144 16.62 -5.26 9.31
N PRO A 145 16.32 -6.17 10.26
CA PRO A 145 15.28 -5.97 11.26
C PRO A 145 15.66 -4.95 12.34
N MET A 146 16.95 -4.66 12.55
CA MET A 146 17.45 -3.75 13.57
C MET A 146 17.64 -2.31 13.07
N ALA A 147 17.78 -2.11 11.76
CA ALA A 147 17.92 -0.78 11.17
C ALA A 147 16.68 0.11 11.42
N ASN A 148 16.86 1.21 12.17
CA ASN A 148 15.85 2.23 12.45
C ASN A 148 16.54 3.63 12.53
N PRO A 149 16.42 4.50 11.50
CA PRO A 149 15.66 4.32 10.28
C PRO A 149 16.37 3.44 9.24
N PRO A 150 15.61 2.92 8.26
CA PRO A 150 16.12 2.41 6.99
C PRO A 150 17.22 3.21 6.31
N ASN A 151 18.10 2.50 5.60
CA ASN A 151 18.64 3.00 4.35
C ASN A 151 17.92 2.33 3.18
N TYR A 152 17.05 3.07 2.50
CA TYR A 152 16.32 2.56 1.33
C TYR A 152 17.16 2.57 0.04
N GLY A 153 18.23 3.37 0.00
CA GLY A 153 18.97 3.70 -1.22
C GLY A 153 18.73 5.13 -1.67
N ARG A 154 19.30 5.49 -2.83
CA ARG A 154 19.16 6.83 -3.42
C ARG A 154 18.09 6.81 -4.51
N PRO A 155 17.03 7.62 -4.42
CA PRO A 155 15.97 7.69 -5.44
C PRO A 155 16.48 8.28 -6.75
N ASP A 156 15.81 7.91 -7.85
CA ASP A 156 15.97 8.58 -9.14
C ASP A 156 15.54 10.06 -9.07
N SER A 157 16.18 10.93 -9.85
CA SER A 157 15.98 12.38 -9.80
C SER A 157 14.52 12.81 -10.01
N PHE A 158 13.77 12.10 -10.85
CA PHE A 158 12.37 12.48 -11.10
C PHE A 158 11.46 12.14 -9.90
N VAL A 159 11.76 11.08 -9.14
CA VAL A 159 11.04 10.74 -7.91
C VAL A 159 11.30 11.79 -6.84
N LEU A 160 12.53 12.32 -6.78
CA LEU A 160 12.87 13.47 -5.93
C LEU A 160 12.06 14.71 -6.33
N ASN A 161 12.00 15.02 -7.63
CA ASN A 161 11.24 16.17 -8.13
C ASN A 161 9.75 16.05 -7.80
N ASN A 162 9.14 14.88 -8.05
CA ASN A 162 7.74 14.61 -7.67
C ASN A 162 7.51 14.81 -6.17
N THR A 163 8.42 14.29 -5.35
CA THR A 163 8.34 14.42 -3.88
C THR A 163 8.46 15.89 -3.45
N LEU A 164 9.35 16.68 -4.06
CA LEU A 164 9.49 18.10 -3.78
C LEU A 164 8.26 18.90 -4.22
N GLN A 165 7.67 18.55 -5.36
CA GLN A 165 6.46 19.18 -5.85
C GLN A 165 5.28 18.95 -4.89
N ILE A 166 5.05 17.70 -4.47
CA ILE A 166 4.00 17.36 -3.48
C ILE A 166 4.21 18.13 -2.17
N LYS A 167 5.47 18.26 -1.71
CA LYS A 167 5.80 19.04 -0.51
C LYS A 167 5.50 20.53 -0.67
N ARG A 168 5.71 21.12 -1.85
CA ARG A 168 5.35 22.52 -2.14
C ARG A 168 3.84 22.71 -2.18
N GLU A 169 3.13 21.75 -2.75
CA GLU A 169 1.68 21.76 -2.96
C GLU A 169 0.91 21.05 -1.82
N THR A 170 1.50 20.94 -0.62
CA THR A 170 0.94 20.11 0.46
C THR A 170 -0.49 20.52 0.85
N ALA A 171 -0.81 21.82 0.83
CA ALA A 171 -2.15 22.30 1.13
C ALA A 171 -3.18 21.82 0.10
N GLU A 172 -2.85 21.87 -1.19
CA GLU A 172 -3.71 21.44 -2.28
C GLU A 172 -3.92 19.93 -2.27
N TRP A 173 -2.84 19.16 -2.05
CA TRP A 173 -2.94 17.70 -1.93
C TRP A 173 -3.80 17.28 -0.73
N ARG A 174 -3.67 17.96 0.41
CA ARG A 174 -4.54 17.71 1.57
C ARG A 174 -6.01 18.03 1.27
N ALA A 175 -6.27 19.11 0.54
CA ALA A 175 -7.64 19.46 0.13
C ALA A 175 -8.25 18.38 -0.77
N ARG A 176 -7.50 17.90 -1.78
CA ARG A 176 -7.92 16.80 -2.66
C ARG A 176 -8.15 15.49 -1.90
N GLU A 177 -7.25 15.13 -0.97
CA GLU A 177 -7.41 13.97 -0.11
C GLU A 177 -8.69 14.06 0.75
N LEU A 178 -8.99 15.24 1.31
CA LEU A 178 -10.19 15.47 2.10
C LEU A 178 -11.46 15.37 1.25
N GLU A 179 -11.48 15.95 0.06
CA GLU A 179 -12.60 15.89 -0.88
C GLU A 179 -12.91 14.43 -1.27
N LEU A 180 -11.89 13.65 -1.60
CA LEU A 180 -12.04 12.22 -1.91
C LEU A 180 -12.54 11.42 -0.71
N ALA A 181 -12.05 11.70 0.50
CA ALA A 181 -12.52 11.05 1.71
C ALA A 181 -14.01 11.35 1.98
N GLN A 182 -14.43 12.61 1.81
CA GLN A 182 -15.83 13.02 1.95
C GLN A 182 -16.72 12.35 0.90
N HIS A 183 -16.28 12.29 -0.36
CA HIS A 183 -17.00 11.62 -1.43
C HIS A 183 -17.16 10.11 -1.15
N ARG A 184 -16.10 9.44 -0.66
CA ARG A 184 -16.15 8.04 -0.24
C ARG A 184 -17.15 7.81 0.89
N ASP A 185 -17.13 8.65 1.92
CA ASP A 185 -18.05 8.54 3.04
C ASP A 185 -19.51 8.74 2.60
N ALA A 186 -19.75 9.64 1.63
CA ALA A 186 -21.07 9.81 1.03
C ALA A 186 -21.53 8.55 0.27
N ILE A 187 -20.68 7.96 -0.57
CA ILE A 187 -21.00 6.70 -1.28
C ILE A 187 -21.29 5.58 -0.27
N ARG A 188 -20.47 5.45 0.78
CA ARG A 188 -20.64 4.42 1.81
C ARG A 188 -21.95 4.59 2.57
N ARG A 189 -22.28 5.82 2.99
CA ARG A 189 -23.57 6.12 3.63
C ARG A 189 -24.75 5.81 2.71
N GLY A 190 -24.65 6.15 1.43
CA GLY A 190 -25.66 5.84 0.42
C GLY A 190 -25.85 4.33 0.19
N ALA A 191 -24.78 3.55 0.20
CA ALA A 191 -24.85 2.09 0.10
C ALA A 191 -25.50 1.46 1.33
N ILE A 192 -25.15 1.93 2.54
CA ILE A 192 -25.78 1.48 3.79
C ILE A 192 -27.26 1.81 3.78
N ARG A 193 -27.63 3.04 3.40
CA ARG A 193 -29.03 3.47 3.32
C ARG A 193 -29.86 2.60 2.38
N ARG A 194 -29.37 2.34 1.16
CA ARG A 194 -30.04 1.46 0.19
C ARG A 194 -30.24 0.05 0.73
N LYS A 195 -29.22 -0.51 1.39
CA LYS A 195 -29.33 -1.84 2.00
C LYS A 195 -30.39 -1.89 3.11
N VAL A 196 -30.48 -0.85 3.94
CA VAL A 196 -31.52 -0.73 4.98
C VAL A 196 -32.92 -0.61 4.36
N GLU A 197 -33.06 0.16 3.27
CA GLU A 197 -34.33 0.30 2.54
C GLU A 197 -34.75 -1.03 1.88
N GLU A 198 -33.82 -1.77 1.26
CA GLU A 198 -34.06 -3.11 0.70
C GLU A 198 -34.45 -4.13 1.79
N ASP A 199 -33.71 -4.17 2.90
CA ASP A 199 -34.01 -5.07 4.03
C ASP A 199 -35.37 -4.75 4.68
N ALA A 200 -35.78 -3.48 4.68
CA ALA A 200 -37.10 -3.06 5.15
C ALA A 200 -38.24 -3.47 4.19
N PHE A 201 -38.00 -3.36 2.88
CA PHE A 201 -38.95 -3.78 1.83
C PHE A 201 -39.16 -5.31 1.80
N ILE A 202 -38.12 -6.10 2.09
CA ILE A 202 -38.25 -7.57 2.20
C ILE A 202 -39.05 -7.98 3.45
N ARG A 203 -39.09 -7.14 4.49
CA ARG A 203 -39.78 -7.41 5.76
C ARG A 203 -41.22 -6.91 5.82
N THR A 204 -41.71 -6.19 4.81
CA THR A 204 -43.13 -5.83 4.75
C THR A 204 -43.97 -7.05 4.36
N PRO A 205 -44.97 -7.47 5.15
CA PRO A 205 -45.84 -8.58 4.77
C PRO A 205 -46.63 -8.20 3.52
N THR A 206 -46.64 -9.08 2.52
CA THR A 206 -47.59 -8.99 1.40
C THR A 206 -49.03 -9.10 1.93
N PRO A 207 -50.00 -8.36 1.35
CA PRO A 207 -51.38 -8.33 1.83
C PRO A 207 -52.07 -9.70 1.89
#